data_AF-A0A9P3G7U9-F1
#
_entry.id   AF-A0A9P3G7U9-F1
#
_cell.length_a   1.000
_cell.length_b   1.000
_cell.length_c   1.000
_cell.angle_alpha   90.00
_cell.angle_beta   90.00
_cell.angle_gamma   90.00
#
_symmetry.space_group_name_H-M   'P 1'
#
loop_
_entity.id
_entity.type
_entity.pdbx_description
1 polymer ?
#
loop_
_entity_poly.entity_id
_entity_poly.type
_entity_poly.pdbx_seq_one_letter_code
_entity_poly.pdbx_strand_id
1 'polypeptide(L)'
;MSYEVRLSNSRGVPYFFNTETQQSTWEPPAGLTQEQVQALPGAHLLSGGPAPGKVRASHLLVKHRESRRPSSWKEENITRSKEEAIEILKGYQQEIDGSPEKFAELAKVHSDCSSAKNGGDLGAFGRGQMQKPFEDATYALKVGEMSDIISTDSGVHIILRTA
;
A
#
# COMPACT_ATOMS: atom_id res chain seq x y z
N MET A 1 -5.54 -34.21 -3.40
CA MET A 1 -5.73 -32.80 -2.96
C MET A 1 -6.29 -32.07 -4.16
N SER A 2 -7.58 -31.81 -4.15
CA SER A 2 -8.36 -31.56 -5.38
C SER A 2 -8.66 -30.08 -5.57
N TYR A 3 -7.81 -29.22 -5.02
CA TYR A 3 -7.95 -27.77 -5.07
C TYR A 3 -6.72 -27.16 -5.75
N GLU A 4 -6.95 -26.09 -6.50
CA GLU A 4 -5.91 -25.22 -7.03
C GLU A 4 -6.36 -23.76 -6.92
N VAL A 5 -5.41 -22.84 -6.90
CA VAL A 5 -5.69 -21.41 -6.82
C VAL A 5 -5.63 -20.83 -8.23
N ARG A 6 -6.68 -20.11 -8.60
CA ARG A 6 -6.81 -19.44 -9.90
C ARG A 6 -7.09 -17.96 -9.71
N LEU A 7 -6.79 -17.14 -10.71
CA LEU A 7 -7.11 -15.71 -10.71
C LEU A 7 -8.46 -15.45 -11.40
N SER A 8 -9.31 -14.64 -10.78
CA SER A 8 -10.55 -14.19 -11.41
C SER A 8 -10.25 -13.20 -12.54
N ASN A 9 -10.68 -13.50 -13.76
CA ASN A 9 -10.51 -12.58 -14.90
C ASN A 9 -11.31 -11.27 -14.75
N SER A 10 -12.43 -11.29 -14.03
CA SER A 10 -13.30 -10.11 -13.85
C SER A 10 -12.91 -9.26 -12.64
N ARG A 11 -12.38 -9.87 -11.59
CA ARG A 11 -12.08 -9.18 -10.31
C ARG A 11 -10.60 -9.11 -9.97
N GLY A 12 -9.73 -9.82 -10.70
CA GLY A 12 -8.29 -9.87 -10.45
C GLY A 12 -7.92 -10.47 -9.08
N VAL A 13 -8.83 -11.18 -8.43
CA VAL A 13 -8.62 -11.78 -7.11
C VAL A 13 -8.44 -13.29 -7.20
N PRO A 14 -7.55 -13.88 -6.38
CA PRO A 14 -7.37 -15.32 -6.33
C PRO A 14 -8.60 -16.01 -5.71
N TYR A 15 -8.93 -17.21 -6.19
CA TYR A 15 -9.97 -18.08 -5.65
C TYR A 15 -9.50 -19.54 -5.67
N PHE A 16 -10.10 -20.36 -4.82
CA PHE A 16 -9.88 -21.80 -4.75
C PHE A 16 -10.85 -22.50 -5.71
N PHE A 17 -10.32 -23.23 -6.67
CA PHE A 17 -11.08 -24.04 -7.61
C PHE A 17 -10.93 -25.53 -7.25
N ASN A 18 -12.05 -26.20 -7.00
CA ASN A 18 -12.09 -27.64 -6.80
C ASN A 18 -12.13 -28.34 -8.18
N THR A 19 -11.12 -29.14 -8.50
CA THR A 19 -10.99 -29.83 -9.78
C THR A 19 -11.90 -31.06 -9.92
N GLU A 20 -12.40 -31.62 -8.81
CA GLU A 20 -13.34 -32.74 -8.81
C GLU A 20 -14.79 -32.29 -8.95
N THR A 21 -15.19 -31.27 -8.19
CA THR A 21 -16.59 -30.78 -8.19
C THR A 21 -16.83 -29.61 -9.14
N GLN A 22 -15.76 -29.05 -9.73
CA GLN A 22 -15.77 -27.83 -10.54
C GLN A 22 -16.34 -26.61 -9.80
N GLN A 23 -16.34 -26.63 -8.47
CA GLN A 23 -16.83 -25.54 -7.64
C GLN A 23 -15.71 -24.55 -7.32
N SER A 24 -16.07 -23.28 -7.24
CA SER A 24 -15.15 -22.19 -6.88
C SER A 24 -15.53 -21.60 -5.53
N THR A 25 -14.56 -21.43 -4.63
CA THR A 25 -14.73 -20.76 -3.34
C THR A 25 -13.71 -19.64 -3.18
N TRP A 26 -14.11 -18.54 -2.54
CA TRP A 26 -13.20 -17.43 -2.26
C TRP A 26 -12.42 -17.64 -0.96
N GLU A 27 -12.99 -18.40 -0.05
CA GLU A 27 -12.38 -18.74 1.23
C GLU A 27 -11.62 -20.07 1.13
N PRO A 28 -10.55 -20.24 1.94
CA PRO A 28 -9.85 -21.51 2.06
C PRO A 28 -10.84 -22.63 2.44
N PRO A 29 -10.79 -23.80 1.77
CA PRO A 29 -11.62 -24.94 2.12
C PRO A 29 -11.42 -25.34 3.59
N ALA A 30 -12.52 -25.50 4.34
CA ALA A 30 -12.48 -25.76 5.80
C ALA A 30 -11.71 -27.02 6.22
N GLY A 31 -11.44 -27.93 5.29
CA GLY A 31 -10.65 -29.16 5.52
C GLY A 31 -9.14 -29.03 5.27
N LEU A 32 -8.64 -27.87 4.87
CA LEU A 32 -7.21 -27.65 4.57
C LEU A 32 -6.54 -26.80 5.67
N THR A 33 -5.36 -27.21 6.12
CA THR A 33 -4.50 -26.39 6.97
C THR A 33 -3.83 -25.28 6.17
N GLN A 34 -3.32 -24.26 6.85
CA GLN A 34 -2.61 -23.14 6.21
C GLN A 34 -1.39 -23.61 5.40
N GLU A 35 -0.68 -24.63 5.87
CA GLU A 35 0.47 -25.23 5.18
C GLU A 35 0.02 -25.96 3.90
N GLN A 36 -1.11 -26.68 3.96
CA GLN A 36 -1.68 -27.36 2.81
C GLN A 36 -2.18 -26.36 1.76
N VAL A 37 -2.74 -25.23 2.21
CA VAL A 37 -3.14 -24.11 1.34
C VAL A 37 -1.94 -23.51 0.60
N GLN A 38 -0.81 -23.32 1.29
CA GLN A 38 0.42 -22.83 0.69
C GLN A 38 1.07 -23.82 -0.29
N ALA A 39 0.79 -25.12 -0.13
CA ALA A 39 1.26 -26.17 -1.02
C ALA A 39 0.37 -26.39 -2.26
N LEU A 40 -0.77 -25.68 -2.39
CA LEU A 40 -1.66 -25.85 -3.53
C LEU A 40 -1.01 -25.34 -4.84
N PRO A 41 -1.30 -25.97 -5.99
CA PRO A 41 -0.98 -25.39 -7.28
C PRO A 41 -1.59 -23.99 -7.41
N GLY A 42 -0.78 -23.01 -7.80
CA GLY A 42 -1.21 -21.61 -7.86
C GLY A 42 -1.19 -20.87 -6.52
N ALA A 43 -0.77 -21.48 -5.41
CA ALA A 43 -0.72 -20.81 -4.09
C ALA A 43 0.16 -19.56 -4.06
N HIS A 44 1.11 -19.41 -4.99
CA HIS A 44 1.83 -18.14 -5.19
C HIS A 44 0.90 -16.96 -5.54
N LEU A 45 -0.29 -17.22 -6.09
CA LEU A 45 -1.34 -16.22 -6.32
C LEU A 45 -2.01 -15.80 -4.99
N LEU A 46 -1.94 -16.64 -3.96
CA LEU A 46 -2.32 -16.29 -2.58
C LEU A 46 -1.23 -15.48 -1.87
N SER A 47 -0.03 -15.30 -2.44
CA SER A 47 0.95 -14.34 -1.92
C SER A 47 0.49 -12.89 -2.10
N GLY A 48 -0.64 -12.67 -2.78
CA GLY A 48 -1.54 -11.54 -2.60
C GLY A 48 -2.86 -12.00 -1.97
N GLY A 49 -2.77 -12.56 -0.75
CA GLY A 49 -3.81 -13.33 -0.03
C GLY A 49 -5.18 -12.65 0.08
N PRO A 50 -6.19 -13.31 0.71
CA PRO A 50 -7.56 -12.78 0.77
C PRO A 50 -7.50 -11.29 1.05
N ALA A 51 -8.05 -10.47 0.14
CA ALA A 51 -7.89 -9.01 0.19
C ALA A 51 -8.07 -8.56 1.64
N PRO A 52 -7.03 -8.05 2.34
CA PRO A 52 -7.23 -7.61 3.71
C PRO A 52 -8.14 -6.40 3.59
N GLY A 53 -9.43 -6.62 3.88
CA GLY A 53 -10.58 -5.84 3.43
C GLY A 53 -10.23 -4.45 2.89
N LYS A 54 -10.49 -3.42 3.70
CA LYS A 54 -9.88 -2.11 3.50
C LYS A 54 -8.66 -2.03 4.42
N VAL A 55 -7.55 -1.53 3.90
CA VAL A 55 -6.39 -1.15 4.71
C VAL A 55 -6.51 0.33 5.06
N ARG A 56 -5.89 0.75 6.16
CA ARG A 56 -5.77 2.18 6.50
C ARG A 56 -4.31 2.54 6.56
N ALA A 57 -3.91 3.61 5.89
CA ALA A 57 -2.54 4.08 5.93
C ALA A 57 -2.47 5.60 6.06
N SER A 58 -1.37 6.05 6.66
CA SER A 58 -0.93 7.43 6.65
C SER A 58 0.25 7.58 5.69
N HIS A 59 0.43 8.76 5.11
CA HIS A 59 1.57 9.02 4.24
C HIS A 59 2.19 10.42 4.46
N LEU A 60 3.47 10.52 4.14
CA LEU A 60 4.18 11.78 4.00
C LEU A 60 4.58 11.91 2.53
N LEU A 61 3.97 12.87 1.83
CA LEU A 61 4.21 13.12 0.41
C LEU A 61 5.14 14.32 0.23
N VAL A 62 6.20 14.16 -0.56
CA VAL A 62 6.99 15.27 -1.08
C VAL A 62 6.87 15.30 -2.60
N LYS A 63 6.36 16.41 -3.12
CA LYS A 63 6.22 16.61 -4.56
C LYS A 63 7.51 17.13 -5.18
N HIS A 64 7.62 16.94 -6.48
CA HIS A 64 8.68 17.45 -7.34
C HIS A 64 8.10 17.99 -8.66
N ARG A 65 8.93 18.64 -9.47
CA ARG A 65 8.52 19.28 -10.74
C ARG A 65 7.84 18.35 -11.74
N GLU A 66 8.10 17.04 -11.66
CA GLU A 66 7.52 16.01 -12.55
C GLU A 66 6.27 15.35 -11.94
N SER A 67 5.87 15.73 -10.73
CA SER A 67 4.61 15.28 -10.14
C SER A 67 3.44 15.78 -10.99
N ARG A 68 2.41 14.96 -11.17
CA ARG A 68 1.20 15.24 -11.96
C ARG A 68 0.56 16.60 -11.63
N ARG A 69 0.70 17.07 -10.39
CA ARG A 69 0.29 18.42 -9.96
C ARG A 69 1.36 19.02 -9.05
N PRO A 70 2.34 19.77 -9.60
CA PRO A 70 3.50 20.29 -8.85
C PRO A 70 3.13 21.56 -8.07
N SER A 71 2.12 21.43 -7.21
CA SER A 71 1.54 22.49 -6.38
C SER A 71 0.90 21.86 -5.16
N SER A 72 1.02 22.48 -4.00
CA SER A 72 0.43 22.03 -2.73
C SER A 72 -0.13 23.21 -1.94
N TRP A 73 -0.67 22.93 -0.76
CA TRP A 73 -1.12 23.97 0.18
C TRP A 73 0.05 24.77 0.78
N LYS A 74 1.28 24.25 0.68
CA LYS A 74 2.50 24.88 1.20
C LYS A 74 3.21 25.72 0.15
N GLU A 75 3.21 25.24 -1.09
CA GLU A 75 3.98 25.83 -2.18
C GLU A 75 3.17 25.76 -3.46
N GLU A 76 2.87 26.94 -4.03
CA GLU A 76 2.04 27.06 -5.21
C GLU A 76 2.71 26.47 -6.47
N ASN A 77 4.04 26.62 -6.57
CA ASN A 77 4.83 26.15 -7.71
C ASN A 77 6.07 25.39 -7.26
N ILE A 78 6.00 24.06 -7.32
CA ILE A 78 7.06 23.16 -6.85
C ILE A 78 8.04 22.89 -7.99
N THR A 79 9.26 23.39 -7.84
CA THR A 79 10.32 23.33 -8.88
C THR A 79 11.45 22.34 -8.59
N ARG A 80 11.53 21.83 -7.36
CA ARG A 80 12.54 20.85 -6.92
C ARG A 80 12.53 19.58 -7.78
N SER A 81 13.71 18.98 -7.95
CA SER A 81 13.90 17.71 -8.64
C SER A 81 13.35 16.53 -7.84
N LYS A 82 13.23 15.38 -8.51
CA LYS A 82 12.81 14.13 -7.87
C LYS A 82 13.86 13.67 -6.85
N GLU A 83 15.13 13.85 -7.18
CA GLU A 83 16.28 13.49 -6.34
C GLU A 83 16.27 14.30 -5.05
N GLU A 84 16.07 15.62 -5.14
CA GLU A 84 15.92 16.49 -3.96
C GLU A 84 14.72 16.07 -3.11
N ALA A 85 13.59 15.73 -3.73
CA ALA A 85 12.42 15.25 -2.99
C ALA A 85 12.69 13.94 -2.23
N ILE A 86 13.49 13.04 -2.82
CA ILE A 86 13.94 11.80 -2.17
C ILE A 86 14.88 12.10 -1.01
N GLU A 87 15.84 13.01 -1.17
CA GLU A 87 16.76 13.42 -0.10
C GLU A 87 16.03 14.05 1.08
N ILE A 88 15.05 14.91 0.81
CA ILE A 88 14.17 15.49 1.82
C ILE A 88 13.44 14.38 2.59
N LEU A 89 12.85 13.41 1.88
CA LEU A 89 12.17 12.28 2.52
C LEU A 89 13.11 11.40 3.35
N LYS A 90 14.35 11.17 2.88
CA LYS A 90 15.35 10.44 3.67
C LYS A 90 15.67 11.14 4.97
N GLY A 91 15.80 12.47 4.94
CA GLY A 91 15.98 13.29 6.15
C GLY A 91 14.82 13.09 7.13
N TYR A 92 13.57 13.18 6.65
CA TYR A 92 12.41 12.90 7.50
C TYR A 92 12.37 11.46 8.01
N GLN A 93 12.71 10.48 7.17
CA GLN A 93 12.75 9.07 7.58
C GLN A 93 13.72 8.84 8.76
N GLN A 94 14.88 9.50 8.74
CA GLN A 94 15.84 9.47 9.84
C GLN A 94 15.31 10.16 11.10
N GLU A 95 14.62 11.28 10.95
CA GLU A 95 14.03 12.01 12.08
C GLU A 95 12.86 11.25 12.74
N ILE A 96 12.06 10.57 11.91
CA ILE A 96 10.95 9.71 12.34
C ILE A 96 11.47 8.59 13.24
N ASP A 97 12.60 7.97 12.88
CA ASP A 97 13.24 6.88 13.64
C ASP A 97 12.25 5.77 14.03
N GLY A 98 11.36 5.42 13.08
CA GLY A 98 10.31 4.43 13.28
C GLY A 98 9.14 4.85 14.19
N SER A 99 9.10 6.08 14.72
CA SER A 99 8.02 6.56 15.60
C SER A 99 6.77 7.00 14.80
N PRO A 100 5.60 6.35 14.99
CA PRO A 100 4.35 6.77 14.36
C PRO A 100 3.89 8.18 14.75
N GLU A 101 4.20 8.62 15.97
CA GLU A 101 3.84 9.94 16.47
C GLU A 101 4.63 11.03 15.74
N LYS A 102 5.95 10.87 15.65
CA LYS A 102 6.81 11.76 14.87
C LYS A 102 6.45 11.75 13.39
N PHE A 103 6.09 10.58 12.84
CA PHE A 103 5.59 10.49 11.48
C PHE A 103 4.38 11.40 11.27
N ALA A 104 3.40 11.34 12.17
CA ALA A 104 2.20 12.16 12.06
C ALA A 104 2.49 13.66 12.23
N GLU A 105 3.44 14.03 13.10
CA GLU A 105 3.91 15.41 13.28
C GLU A 105 4.59 15.94 12.01
N LEU A 106 5.54 15.19 11.48
CA LEU A 106 6.24 15.55 10.25
C LEU A 106 5.28 15.56 9.05
N ALA A 107 4.33 14.64 8.97
CA ALA A 107 3.31 14.66 7.93
C ALA A 107 2.43 15.92 8.00
N LYS A 108 2.07 16.40 9.19
CA LYS A 108 1.30 17.67 9.36
C LYS A 108 2.04 18.88 8.83
N VAL A 109 3.34 18.95 9.07
CA VAL A 109 4.15 20.13 8.75
C VAL A 109 4.73 20.04 7.34
N HIS A 110 5.15 18.85 6.93
CA HIS A 110 5.98 18.67 5.75
C HIS A 110 5.25 18.15 4.51
N SER A 111 4.16 17.40 4.67
CA SER A 111 3.48 16.74 3.55
C SER A 111 2.81 17.71 2.58
N ASP A 112 3.06 17.51 1.28
CA ASP A 112 2.44 18.24 0.16
C ASP A 112 1.02 17.73 -0.18
N CYS A 113 0.48 16.80 0.62
CA CYS A 113 -0.89 16.32 0.51
C CYS A 113 -1.84 17.06 1.45
N SER A 114 -3.12 17.16 1.08
CA SER A 114 -4.16 17.71 1.94
C SER A 114 -4.47 16.83 3.17
N SER A 115 -4.00 15.59 3.20
CA SER A 115 -4.04 14.69 4.36
C SER A 115 -3.13 15.18 5.50
N ALA A 116 -2.23 16.13 5.25
CA ALA A 116 -1.36 16.74 6.26
C ALA A 116 -2.16 17.17 7.51
N LYS A 117 -3.35 17.77 7.34
CA LYS A 117 -4.23 18.18 8.45
C LYS A 117 -4.59 17.06 9.43
N ASN A 118 -4.53 15.81 9.00
CA ASN A 118 -4.85 14.61 9.78
C ASN A 118 -3.61 13.74 10.06
N GLY A 119 -2.39 14.32 10.07
CA GLY A 119 -1.18 13.51 10.28
C GLY A 119 -0.84 12.59 9.11
N GLY A 120 -1.32 12.93 7.90
CA GLY A 120 -1.10 12.11 6.72
C GLY A 120 -2.11 10.98 6.54
N ASP A 121 -3.09 10.81 7.44
CA ASP A 121 -4.10 9.76 7.35
C ASP A 121 -4.97 9.89 6.08
N LEU A 122 -5.00 8.83 5.29
CA LEU A 122 -5.81 8.70 4.08
C LEU A 122 -7.15 8.00 4.32
N GLY A 123 -7.38 7.52 5.54
CA GLY A 123 -8.55 6.70 5.86
C GLY A 123 -8.44 5.29 5.26
N ALA A 124 -9.53 4.54 5.37
CA ALA A 124 -9.57 3.15 4.93
C ALA A 124 -9.86 3.07 3.42
N PHE A 125 -9.00 2.36 2.68
CA PHE A 125 -9.13 2.16 1.24
C PHE A 125 -8.97 0.68 0.86
N GLY A 126 -9.65 0.31 -0.22
CA GLY A 126 -9.51 -1.00 -0.87
C GLY A 126 -8.64 -0.92 -2.12
N ARG A 127 -8.44 -2.07 -2.75
CA ARG A 127 -7.71 -2.17 -4.02
C ARG A 127 -8.39 -1.37 -5.14
N GLY A 128 -7.60 -0.77 -6.01
CA GLY A 128 -8.03 0.07 -7.13
C GLY A 128 -8.38 1.52 -6.76
N GLN A 129 -8.29 1.89 -5.47
CA GLN A 129 -8.58 3.27 -5.02
C GLN A 129 -7.34 4.17 -4.95
N MET A 130 -6.14 3.58 -4.85
CA MET A 130 -4.86 4.30 -4.81
C MET A 130 -4.03 3.98 -6.05
N GLN A 131 -2.98 4.77 -6.28
CA GLN A 131 -2.02 4.49 -7.35
C GLN A 131 -1.31 3.15 -7.09
N LYS A 132 -1.11 2.37 -8.16
CA LYS A 132 -0.64 0.98 -8.07
C LYS A 132 0.62 0.80 -7.20
N PRO A 133 1.69 1.62 -7.33
CA PRO A 133 2.87 1.47 -6.48
C PRO A 133 2.60 1.76 -4.99
N PHE A 134 1.72 2.72 -4.69
CA PHE A 134 1.33 3.07 -3.32
C PHE A 134 0.49 1.95 -2.69
N GLU A 135 -0.46 1.42 -3.46
CA GLU A 135 -1.29 0.30 -3.05
C GLU A 135 -0.42 -0.92 -2.73
N ASP A 136 0.43 -1.34 -3.68
CA ASP A 136 1.24 -2.55 -3.52
C ASP A 136 2.17 -2.45 -2.31
N ALA A 137 2.79 -1.28 -2.11
CA ALA A 137 3.58 -1.03 -0.91
C ALA A 137 2.74 -1.10 0.37
N THR A 138 1.56 -0.46 0.42
CA THR A 138 0.71 -0.49 1.62
C THR A 138 0.27 -1.91 1.97
N TYR A 139 -0.15 -2.69 0.98
CA TYR A 139 -0.62 -4.07 1.20
C TYR A 139 0.53 -5.03 1.56
N ALA A 140 1.77 -4.71 1.22
CA ALA A 140 2.94 -5.48 1.62
C ALA A 140 3.39 -5.21 3.07
N LEU A 141 3.07 -4.04 3.62
CA LEU A 141 3.39 -3.67 5.01
C LEU A 141 2.51 -4.39 6.03
N LYS A 142 3.05 -4.67 7.21
CA LYS A 142 2.28 -5.04 8.41
C LYS A 142 1.69 -3.79 9.08
N VAL A 143 0.68 -3.98 9.92
CA VAL A 143 0.12 -2.89 10.72
C VAL A 143 1.21 -2.36 11.67
N GLY A 144 1.41 -1.04 11.67
CA GLY A 144 2.47 -0.35 12.40
C GLY A 144 3.79 -0.23 11.64
N GLU A 145 3.92 -0.86 10.46
CA GLU A 145 5.14 -0.84 9.67
C GLU A 145 5.19 0.37 8.72
N MET A 146 6.40 0.90 8.52
CA MET A 146 6.67 1.98 7.57
C MET A 146 7.35 1.44 6.31
N SER A 147 7.00 1.99 5.15
CA SER A 147 7.66 1.66 3.88
C SER A 147 9.00 2.36 3.73
N ASP A 148 9.76 1.88 2.76
CA ASP A 148 10.76 2.67 2.06
C ASP A 148 10.11 3.82 1.25
N ILE A 149 10.94 4.62 0.58
CA ILE A 149 10.47 5.71 -0.27
C ILE A 149 9.83 5.13 -1.55
N ILE A 150 8.53 5.38 -1.71
CA ILE A 150 7.75 4.93 -2.86
C ILE A 150 7.52 6.08 -3.83
N SER A 151 7.85 5.86 -5.11
CA SER A 151 7.58 6.82 -6.19
C SER A 151 6.23 6.54 -6.84
N THR A 152 5.46 7.60 -7.08
CA THR A 152 4.19 7.59 -7.81
C THR A 152 4.11 8.80 -8.73
N ASP A 153 3.07 8.91 -9.57
CA ASP A 153 2.86 10.10 -10.40
C ASP A 153 2.56 11.35 -9.55
N SER A 154 2.14 11.19 -8.29
CA SER A 154 1.90 12.32 -7.40
C SER A 154 3.16 12.86 -6.72
N GLY A 155 4.30 12.16 -6.82
CA GLY A 155 5.51 12.45 -6.07
C GLY A 155 6.04 11.22 -5.34
N VAL A 156 6.90 11.47 -4.36
CA VAL A 156 7.53 10.44 -3.53
C VAL A 156 6.90 10.41 -2.14
N HIS A 157 6.78 9.22 -1.56
CA HIS A 157 6.02 8.98 -0.34
C HIS A 157 6.77 8.07 0.63
N ILE A 158 6.59 8.30 1.93
CA ILE A 158 6.73 7.26 2.96
C ILE A 158 5.33 6.90 3.45
N ILE A 159 5.07 5.62 3.62
CA ILE A 159 3.77 5.08 3.99
C ILE A 159 3.90 4.45 5.37
N LEU A 160 2.93 4.71 6.25
CA LEU A 160 2.76 4.00 7.51
C LEU A 160 1.41 3.26 7.47
N ARG A 161 1.43 1.94 7.55
CA ARG A 161 0.18 1.17 7.63
C ARG A 161 -0.36 1.20 9.07
N THR A 162 -1.63 1.54 9.22
CA THR A 162 -2.32 1.69 10.52
C THR A 162 -3.44 0.66 10.75
N ALA A 163 -3.94 0.03 9.68
CA ALA A 163 -4.84 -1.14 9.72
C ALA A 163 -4.70 -1.98 8.45
#